data_AF-W0M1C3-F1
#
_entry.id   AF-W0M1C3-F1
#
_cell.length_a   1.000
_cell.length_b   1.000
_cell.length_c   1.000
_cell.angle_alpha   90.00
_cell.angle_beta   90.00
_cell.angle_gamma   90.00
#
_symmetry.space_group_name_H-M   'P 1'
#
loop_
_entity.id
_entity.type
_entity.pdbx_description
1 polymer ?
#
loop_
_entity_poly.entity_id
_entity_poly.type
_entity_poly.pdbx_seq_one_letter_code
_entity_poly.pdbx_strand_id
1 'polypeptide(L)'
;ERKEIPQWFIKITDYAEELLNDLDTLEEWPEQVKTMQRNWIGRSEGVEITFDVADSEEKVTVYTTRPDTFIGATYVAVAAGHPLATQASVNNPALADFIAECRNTKVAEADMATMEKKGMATGLSVVHPLTGETFPVWVANLVLMEYGTGAVMAVPAHDQRDWEFATKYNLPIKTVI
;
A
#
# COMPACT_ATOMS: atom_id res chain seq x y z
N GLU A 1 20.35 7.23 7.75
CA GLU A 1 19.93 6.26 8.76
C GLU A 1 18.63 6.75 9.38
N ARG A 2 17.54 5.97 9.28
CA ARG A 2 16.25 6.25 9.92
C ARG A 2 16.35 5.69 11.34
N LYS A 3 16.19 6.53 12.36
CA LYS A 3 16.27 6.12 13.77
C LYS A 3 14.89 6.22 14.40
N GLU A 4 14.47 5.16 15.06
CA GLU A 4 13.28 5.19 15.92
C GLU A 4 13.63 5.95 17.20
N ILE A 5 12.96 7.08 17.40
CA ILE A 5 13.14 7.93 18.58
C ILE A 5 11.72 8.21 19.11
N PRO A 6 11.47 8.04 20.41
CA PRO A 6 10.20 8.43 21.00
C PRO A 6 9.92 9.92 20.74
N GLN A 7 8.76 10.23 20.17
CA GLN A 7 8.31 11.59 19.89
C GLN A 7 6.88 11.81 20.37
N TRP A 8 6.55 13.07 20.65
CA TRP A 8 5.20 13.49 20.95
C TRP A 8 4.44 13.80 19.66
N PHE A 9 3.21 13.29 19.55
CA PHE A 9 2.30 13.57 18.45
C PHE A 9 1.01 14.15 19.00
N ILE A 10 0.46 15.16 18.31
CA ILE A 10 -0.91 15.62 18.54
C ILE A 10 -1.80 14.77 17.65
N LYS A 11 -2.86 14.18 18.22
CA LYS A 11 -3.81 13.33 17.50
C LYS A 11 -4.80 14.17 16.68
N ILE A 12 -4.26 14.95 15.74
CA ILE A 12 -5.04 15.80 14.82
C ILE A 12 -6.01 14.98 13.96
N THR A 13 -5.74 13.68 13.78
CA THR A 13 -6.62 12.74 13.08
C THR A 13 -7.99 12.59 13.74
N ASP A 14 -8.14 12.84 15.04
CA ASP A 14 -9.45 12.86 15.72
C ASP A 14 -10.34 14.01 15.22
N TYR A 15 -9.76 15.03 14.59
CA TYR A 15 -10.45 16.19 14.02
C TYR A 15 -10.46 16.17 12.49
N ALA A 16 -10.00 15.09 11.83
CA ALA A 16 -9.87 15.07 10.38
C ALA A 16 -11.21 15.29 9.65
N GLU A 17 -12.29 14.71 10.18
CA GLU A 17 -13.65 14.87 9.63
C GLU A 17 -14.18 16.29 9.82
N GLU A 18 -13.97 16.87 11.01
CA GLU A 18 -14.36 18.26 11.31
C GLU A 18 -13.59 19.24 10.41
N LEU A 19 -12.27 19.10 10.34
CA LEU A 19 -11.39 19.92 9.49
C LEU A 19 -11.77 19.83 8.01
N LEU A 20 -12.22 18.66 7.54
CA LEU A 20 -12.63 18.47 6.15
C LEU A 20 -13.98 19.13 5.86
N ASN A 21 -14.97 18.88 6.71
CA ASN A 21 -16.33 19.39 6.53
C ASN A 21 -16.39 20.92 6.69
N ASP A 22 -15.60 21.47 7.61
CA ASP A 22 -15.58 22.91 7.86
C ASP A 22 -14.98 23.72 6.69
N LEU A 23 -14.23 23.09 5.77
CA LEU A 23 -13.79 23.77 4.54
C LEU A 23 -14.96 24.28 3.69
N ASP A 24 -16.12 23.62 3.75
CA ASP A 24 -17.31 24.02 3.00
C ASP A 24 -17.96 25.28 3.58
N THR A 25 -17.67 25.62 4.84
CA THR A 25 -18.14 26.86 5.49
C THR A 25 -17.32 28.08 5.12
N LEU A 26 -16.13 27.88 4.54
CA LEU A 26 -15.19 28.94 4.18
C LEU A 26 -15.51 29.52 2.79
N GLU A 27 -16.59 30.30 2.70
CA GLU A 27 -17.07 30.89 1.44
C GLU A 27 -16.06 31.87 0.81
N GLU A 28 -15.31 32.61 1.64
CA GLU A 28 -14.33 33.61 1.17
C GLU A 28 -12.95 33.02 0.83
N TRP A 29 -12.74 31.71 1.05
CA TRP A 29 -11.47 31.08 0.77
C TRP A 29 -11.31 30.72 -0.71
N PRO A 30 -10.10 30.92 -1.29
CA PRO A 30 -9.83 30.48 -2.65
C PRO A 30 -10.05 28.97 -2.79
N GLU A 31 -10.78 28.55 -3.83
CA GLU A 31 -11.10 27.14 -4.05
C GLU A 31 -9.85 26.27 -4.21
N GLN A 32 -8.77 26.84 -4.75
CA GLN A 32 -7.47 26.16 -4.85
C GLN A 32 -6.91 25.76 -3.47
N VAL A 33 -7.03 26.64 -2.47
CA VAL A 33 -6.56 26.37 -1.11
C VAL A 33 -7.42 25.29 -0.45
N LYS A 34 -8.75 25.38 -0.58
CA LYS A 34 -9.66 24.35 -0.07
C LYS A 34 -9.37 22.99 -0.72
N THR A 35 -9.14 22.97 -2.04
CA THR A 35 -8.77 21.75 -2.78
C THR A 35 -7.44 21.16 -2.26
N MET A 36 -6.42 22.00 -2.02
CA MET A 36 -5.17 21.54 -1.43
C MET A 36 -5.37 20.91 -0.05
N GLN A 37 -6.20 21.52 0.80
CA GLN A 37 -6.52 20.99 2.14
C GLN A 37 -7.30 19.68 2.06
N ARG A 38 -8.32 19.57 1.19
CA ARG A 38 -9.06 18.32 0.98
C ARG A 38 -8.15 17.18 0.52
N ASN A 39 -7.26 17.47 -0.44
CA ASN A 39 -6.28 16.49 -0.92
C ASN A 39 -5.24 16.12 0.14
N TRP A 40 -4.85 17.07 1.00
CA TRP A 40 -3.91 16.84 2.11
C TRP A 40 -4.53 15.99 3.22
N ILE A 41 -5.78 16.26 3.60
CA ILE A 41 -6.52 15.43 4.57
C ILE A 41 -6.76 14.04 3.98
N GLY A 42 -7.11 13.96 2.70
CA GLY A 42 -7.11 12.71 1.95
C GLY A 42 -8.11 11.67 2.47
N ARG A 43 -9.28 12.12 2.96
CA ARG A 43 -10.33 11.19 3.42
C ARG A 43 -10.72 10.24 2.30
N SER A 44 -10.75 8.96 2.63
CA SER A 44 -11.26 7.92 1.75
C SER A 44 -12.11 6.94 2.55
N GLU A 45 -13.12 6.37 1.90
CA GLU A 45 -13.89 5.26 2.43
C GLU A 45 -13.51 4.00 1.66
N GLY A 46 -13.39 2.89 2.38
CA GLY A 46 -12.85 1.65 1.83
C GLY A 46 -13.13 0.48 2.75
N VAL A 47 -12.54 -0.65 2.39
CA VAL A 47 -12.76 -1.94 3.06
C VAL A 47 -11.41 -2.57 3.39
N GLU A 48 -11.33 -3.15 4.58
CA GLU A 48 -10.25 -4.06 4.92
C GLU A 48 -10.58 -5.47 4.46
N ILE A 49 -9.64 -6.11 3.77
CA ILE A 49 -9.77 -7.45 3.23
C ILE A 49 -8.62 -8.28 3.76
N THR A 50 -8.92 -9.41 4.37
CA THR A 50 -7.91 -10.36 4.87
C THR A 50 -7.79 -11.53 3.91
N PHE A 51 -6.55 -11.81 3.48
CA PHE A 51 -6.20 -12.99 2.72
C PHE A 51 -5.42 -13.97 3.60
N ASP A 52 -5.69 -15.25 3.42
CA ASP A 52 -4.90 -16.32 4.03
C ASP A 52 -3.62 -16.53 3.20
N VAL A 53 -2.48 -16.66 3.88
CA VAL A 53 -1.22 -17.05 3.23
C VAL A 53 -1.29 -18.55 2.95
N ALA A 54 -1.03 -18.94 1.71
CA ALA A 54 -1.06 -20.34 1.30
C ALA A 54 -0.06 -21.16 2.12
N ASP A 55 -0.46 -22.39 2.49
CA ASP A 55 0.35 -23.33 3.27
C ASP A 55 0.82 -22.80 4.65
N SER A 56 0.07 -21.86 5.23
CA SER A 56 0.40 -21.22 6.51
C SER A 56 -0.87 -20.86 7.31
N GLU A 57 -0.71 -20.59 8.61
CA GLU A 57 -1.76 -19.96 9.45
C GLU A 57 -1.69 -18.42 9.41
N GLU A 58 -0.66 -17.87 8.77
CA GLU A 58 -0.45 -16.44 8.63
C GLU A 58 -1.51 -15.80 7.71
N LYS A 59 -1.79 -14.52 7.95
CA LYS A 59 -2.74 -13.73 7.17
C LYS A 59 -2.14 -12.40 6.79
N VAL A 60 -2.64 -11.82 5.69
CA VAL A 60 -2.35 -10.44 5.31
C VAL A 60 -3.65 -9.67 5.16
N THR A 61 -3.77 -8.57 5.90
CA THR A 61 -4.90 -7.65 5.74
C THR A 61 -4.46 -6.48 4.89
N VAL A 62 -5.26 -6.12 3.89
CA VAL A 62 -5.05 -4.94 3.04
C VAL A 62 -6.22 -3.98 3.23
N TYR A 63 -6.00 -2.70 2.92
CA TYR A 63 -7.08 -1.72 2.78
C TYR A 63 -7.22 -1.30 1.32
N THR A 64 -8.45 -1.16 0.84
CA THR A 64 -8.74 -0.66 -0.51
C THR A 64 -9.95 0.25 -0.54
N THR A 65 -9.85 1.35 -1.30
CA THR A 65 -10.96 2.25 -1.64
C THR A 65 -11.71 1.80 -2.90
N ARG A 66 -11.23 0.73 -3.54
CA ARG A 66 -11.80 0.15 -4.77
C ARG A 66 -12.20 -1.32 -4.56
N PRO A 67 -13.12 -1.64 -3.63
CA PRO A 67 -13.59 -3.01 -3.45
C PRO A 67 -14.37 -3.53 -4.68
N ASP A 68 -14.87 -2.63 -5.53
CA ASP A 68 -15.53 -2.94 -6.80
C ASP A 68 -14.62 -3.71 -7.77
N THR A 69 -13.30 -3.49 -7.72
CA THR A 69 -12.34 -4.16 -8.60
C THR A 69 -11.72 -5.42 -8.02
N PHE A 70 -12.18 -5.87 -6.84
CA PHE A 70 -11.52 -6.89 -6.04
C PHE A 70 -11.22 -8.20 -6.77
N ILE A 71 -12.15 -8.68 -7.60
CA ILE A 71 -11.98 -9.92 -8.41
C ILE A 71 -10.82 -9.82 -9.43
N GLY A 72 -10.38 -8.60 -9.74
CA GLY A 72 -9.25 -8.31 -10.61
C GLY A 72 -7.90 -8.29 -9.90
N ALA A 73 -7.83 -8.57 -8.59
CA ALA A 73 -6.57 -8.62 -7.87
C ALA A 73 -5.69 -9.78 -8.37
N THR A 74 -4.42 -9.49 -8.66
CA THR A 74 -3.47 -10.48 -9.22
C THR A 74 -2.16 -10.62 -8.46
N TYR A 75 -1.91 -9.76 -7.48
CA TYR A 75 -0.85 -9.91 -6.48
C TYR A 75 -1.15 -9.06 -5.24
N VAL A 76 -0.44 -9.31 -4.15
CA VAL A 76 -0.41 -8.42 -2.97
C VAL A 76 1.00 -7.86 -2.82
N ALA A 77 1.11 -6.57 -2.55
CA ALA A 77 2.36 -5.91 -2.24
C ALA A 77 2.41 -5.54 -0.75
N VAL A 78 3.51 -5.87 -0.09
CA VAL A 78 3.78 -5.56 1.32
C VAL A 78 4.99 -4.63 1.44
N ALA A 79 5.00 -3.81 2.48
CA ALA A 79 6.14 -2.96 2.78
C ALA A 79 7.37 -3.77 3.23
N ALA A 80 8.57 -3.21 3.06
CA ALA A 80 9.82 -3.86 3.49
C ALA A 80 9.92 -4.09 5.01
N GLY A 81 9.12 -3.38 5.81
CA GLY A 81 9.00 -3.59 7.25
C GLY A 81 7.95 -4.62 7.67
N HIS A 82 7.19 -5.18 6.72
CA HIS A 82 6.07 -6.07 7.04
C HIS A 82 6.56 -7.41 7.63
N PRO A 83 5.86 -8.01 8.60
CA PRO A 83 6.25 -9.30 9.19
C PRO A 83 6.48 -10.41 8.14
N LEU A 84 5.59 -10.53 7.16
CA LEU A 84 5.74 -11.47 6.04
C LEU A 84 7.00 -11.23 5.19
N ALA A 85 7.38 -9.97 4.97
CA ALA A 85 8.62 -9.65 4.26
C ALA A 85 9.85 -10.12 5.06
N THR A 86 9.82 -9.88 6.37
CA THR A 86 10.89 -10.31 7.28
C THR A 86 11.00 -11.83 7.31
N GLN A 87 9.88 -12.55 7.45
CA GLN A 87 9.83 -14.01 7.43
C GLN A 87 10.35 -14.59 6.10
N ALA A 88 9.90 -14.05 4.97
CA ALA A 88 10.35 -14.49 3.66
C ALA A 88 11.85 -14.26 3.42
N SER A 89 12.43 -13.26 4.07
CA SER A 89 13.84 -12.89 3.89
C SER A 89 14.83 -13.81 4.62
N VAL A 90 14.38 -14.59 5.61
CA VAL A 90 15.24 -15.45 6.46
C VAL A 90 16.13 -16.38 5.64
N ASN A 91 15.60 -16.96 4.57
CA ASN A 91 16.32 -17.89 3.69
C ASN A 91 16.58 -17.32 2.29
N ASN A 92 16.41 -16.01 2.10
CA ASN A 92 16.59 -15.34 0.82
C ASN A 92 17.47 -14.09 0.99
N PRO A 93 18.80 -14.23 0.85
CA PRO A 93 19.74 -13.13 1.01
C PRO A 93 19.44 -11.94 0.08
N ALA A 94 19.02 -12.20 -1.16
CA ALA A 94 18.68 -11.14 -2.10
C ALA A 94 17.46 -10.32 -1.64
N LEU A 95 16.47 -10.98 -1.02
CA LEU A 95 15.32 -10.30 -0.43
C LEU A 95 15.70 -9.52 0.82
N ALA A 96 16.59 -10.06 1.65
CA ALA A 96 17.11 -9.36 2.82
C ALA A 96 17.85 -8.07 2.41
N ASP A 97 18.69 -8.14 1.37
CA ASP A 97 19.40 -6.98 0.81
C ASP A 97 18.43 -5.96 0.24
N PHE A 98 17.40 -6.40 -0.49
CA PHE A 98 16.35 -5.52 -1.04
C PHE A 98 15.55 -4.81 0.07
N ILE A 99 15.21 -5.53 1.15
CA ILE A 99 14.54 -4.95 2.32
C ILE A 99 15.44 -3.88 2.97
N ALA A 100 16.75 -4.14 3.09
CA ALA A 100 17.70 -3.17 3.61
C ALA A 100 17.85 -1.93 2.71
N GLU A 101 17.86 -2.10 1.39
CA GLU A 101 17.83 -1.00 0.40
C GLU A 101 16.57 -0.14 0.60
N CYS A 102 15.39 -0.76 0.68
CA CYS A 102 14.12 -0.07 0.86
C CYS A 102 14.10 0.74 2.16
N ARG A 103 14.63 0.20 3.27
CA ARG A 103 14.71 0.91 4.57
C ARG A 103 15.64 2.12 4.55
N ASN A 104 16.66 2.10 3.68
CA ASN A 104 17.64 3.18 3.56
C ASN A 104 17.25 4.25 2.54
N THR A 105 16.22 3.99 1.73
CA THR A 105 15.75 4.95 0.73
C THR A 105 15.04 6.09 1.46
N LYS A 106 15.69 7.26 1.51
CA LYS A 106 15.10 8.50 2.04
C LYS A 106 14.20 9.09 0.97
N VAL A 107 12.89 8.89 1.08
CA VAL A 107 11.94 9.47 0.14
C VAL A 107 11.04 10.40 0.93
N ALA A 108 11.03 11.68 0.57
CA ALA A 108 9.93 12.54 0.95
C ALA A 108 8.68 12.01 0.23
N GLU A 109 7.51 12.04 0.84
CA GLU A 109 6.27 11.50 0.25
C GLU A 109 6.01 12.04 -1.17
N ALA A 110 6.36 13.32 -1.41
CA ALA A 110 6.28 13.97 -2.71
C ALA A 110 7.16 13.32 -3.81
N ASP A 111 8.29 12.72 -3.43
CA ASP A 111 9.23 12.08 -4.35
C ASP A 111 8.86 10.61 -4.65
N MET A 112 7.90 10.03 -3.91
CA MET A 112 7.51 8.63 -4.10
C MET A 112 6.80 8.39 -5.44
N ALA A 113 6.05 9.39 -5.93
CA ALA A 113 5.30 9.27 -7.19
C ALA A 113 6.22 9.19 -8.42
N THR A 114 7.40 9.81 -8.36
CA THR A 114 8.38 9.86 -9.46
C THR A 114 9.49 8.82 -9.32
N MET A 115 9.60 8.17 -8.17
CA MET A 115 10.58 7.14 -7.90
C MET A 115 10.34 5.89 -8.76
N GLU A 116 11.44 5.26 -9.17
CA GLU A 116 11.37 3.96 -9.83
C GLU A 116 10.71 2.93 -8.90
N LYS A 117 9.59 2.36 -9.36
CA LYS A 117 8.88 1.29 -8.66
C LYS A 117 9.71 0.01 -8.73
N LYS A 118 10.21 -0.44 -7.59
CA LYS A 118 11.01 -1.64 -7.43
C LYS A 118 10.28 -2.61 -6.52
N GLY A 119 10.37 -3.89 -6.83
CA GLY A 119 9.89 -4.94 -5.95
C GLY A 119 10.58 -6.28 -6.19
N MET A 120 10.39 -7.19 -5.25
CA MET A 120 10.92 -8.53 -5.27
C MET A 120 9.88 -9.53 -4.77
N ALA A 121 9.77 -10.67 -5.45
CA ALA A 121 8.88 -11.75 -5.04
C ALA A 121 9.35 -12.35 -3.72
N THR A 122 8.40 -12.60 -2.81
CA THR A 122 8.70 -13.22 -1.51
C THR A 122 8.80 -14.75 -1.58
N GLY A 123 8.24 -15.36 -2.62
CA GLY A 123 7.97 -16.79 -2.69
C GLY A 123 6.71 -17.23 -1.94
N LEU A 124 6.11 -16.33 -1.15
CA LEU A 124 4.80 -16.55 -0.53
C LEU A 124 3.69 -16.27 -1.54
N SER A 125 2.56 -16.94 -1.34
CA SER A 125 1.32 -16.69 -2.08
C SER A 125 0.16 -16.56 -1.10
N VAL A 126 -0.90 -15.89 -1.51
CA VAL A 126 -2.13 -15.76 -0.74
C VAL A 126 -3.31 -16.28 -1.52
N VAL A 127 -4.37 -16.66 -0.82
CA VAL A 127 -5.59 -17.21 -1.39
C VAL A 127 -6.64 -16.11 -1.52
N HIS A 128 -7.16 -15.92 -2.72
CA HIS A 128 -8.27 -15.01 -2.96
C HIS A 128 -9.54 -15.54 -2.25
N PRO A 129 -10.16 -14.80 -1.31
CA PRO A 129 -11.24 -15.34 -0.47
C PRO A 129 -12.53 -15.66 -1.25
N LEU A 130 -12.78 -14.98 -2.37
CA LEU A 130 -13.95 -15.25 -3.22
C LEU A 130 -13.73 -16.31 -4.31
N THR A 131 -12.55 -16.35 -4.96
CA THR A 131 -12.30 -17.26 -6.10
C THR A 131 -11.54 -18.52 -5.71
N GLY A 132 -10.83 -18.51 -4.58
CA GLY A 132 -9.90 -19.57 -4.17
C GLY A 132 -8.60 -19.62 -4.98
N GLU A 133 -8.42 -18.71 -5.95
CA GLU A 133 -7.19 -18.62 -6.73
C GLU A 133 -6.04 -18.12 -5.87
N THR A 134 -4.85 -18.69 -6.05
CA THR A 134 -3.64 -18.23 -5.38
C THR A 134 -2.89 -17.22 -6.22
N PHE A 135 -2.35 -16.18 -5.58
CA PHE A 135 -1.52 -15.19 -6.25
C PHE A 135 -0.35 -14.72 -5.36
N PRO A 136 0.75 -14.20 -5.96
CA PRO A 136 1.99 -14.00 -5.23
C PRO A 136 1.97 -12.78 -4.30
N VAL A 137 2.78 -12.85 -3.25
CA VAL A 137 3.11 -11.72 -2.37
C VAL A 137 4.47 -11.14 -2.77
N TRP A 138 4.53 -9.81 -2.92
CA TRP A 138 5.72 -9.07 -3.31
C TRP A 138 6.09 -8.06 -2.23
N VAL A 139 7.40 -7.85 -2.01
CA VAL A 139 7.87 -6.64 -1.32
C VAL A 139 8.00 -5.54 -2.36
N ALA A 140 7.43 -4.36 -2.11
CA ALA A 140 7.54 -3.22 -3.01
C ALA A 140 7.95 -1.95 -2.25
N ASN A 141 8.80 -1.13 -2.87
CA ASN A 141 9.29 0.13 -2.28
C ASN A 141 8.24 1.25 -2.25
N LEU A 142 7.08 1.03 -2.87
CA LEU A 142 5.95 1.96 -2.91
C LEU A 142 4.94 1.76 -1.78
N VAL A 143 5.08 0.69 -0.99
CA VAL A 143 4.21 0.38 0.15
C VAL A 143 4.91 0.79 1.44
N LEU A 144 4.25 1.63 2.24
CA LEU A 144 4.78 2.15 3.50
C LEU A 144 4.13 1.44 4.69
N MET A 145 4.91 1.10 5.72
CA MET A 145 4.38 0.47 6.94
C MET A 145 3.48 1.41 7.74
N GLU A 146 3.73 2.71 7.65
CA GLU A 146 3.02 3.74 8.39
C GLU A 146 1.64 4.06 7.79
N TYR A 147 1.34 3.55 6.59
CA TYR A 147 0.08 3.80 5.88
C TYR A 147 -0.77 2.54 5.85
N GLY A 148 -1.94 2.61 6.49
CA GLY A 148 -2.88 1.49 6.58
C GLY A 148 -2.27 0.29 7.31
N THR A 149 -2.37 -0.89 6.70
CA THR A 149 -1.88 -2.16 7.27
C THR A 149 -0.45 -2.49 6.84
N GLY A 150 0.22 -1.61 6.07
CA GLY A 150 1.52 -1.93 5.45
C GLY A 150 1.44 -2.95 4.31
N ALA A 151 0.24 -3.22 3.79
CA ALA A 151 -0.02 -4.12 2.68
C ALA A 151 -1.18 -3.61 1.79
N VAL A 152 -1.07 -3.83 0.49
CA VAL A 152 -2.09 -3.46 -0.51
C VAL A 152 -2.33 -4.63 -1.47
N MET A 153 -3.58 -4.86 -1.86
CA MET A 153 -3.87 -5.69 -3.02
C MET A 153 -3.63 -4.87 -4.28
N ALA A 154 -3.13 -5.51 -5.32
CA ALA A 154 -2.90 -4.86 -6.60
C ALA A 154 -3.87 -5.35 -7.65
N VAL A 155 -4.46 -4.40 -8.37
CA VAL A 155 -5.46 -4.65 -9.44
C VAL A 155 -4.97 -3.97 -10.73
N PRO A 156 -4.02 -4.58 -11.46
CA PRO A 156 -3.29 -3.91 -12.53
C PRO A 156 -4.13 -3.41 -13.71
N ALA A 157 -5.33 -3.95 -13.92
CA ALA A 157 -6.19 -3.46 -14.99
C ALA A 157 -6.84 -2.11 -14.67
N HIS A 158 -6.86 -1.70 -13.39
CA HIS A 158 -7.68 -0.58 -12.91
C HIS A 158 -6.95 0.40 -11.98
N ASP A 159 -5.67 0.16 -11.65
CA ASP A 159 -4.77 1.12 -10.99
C ASP A 159 -3.47 1.26 -11.81
N GLN A 160 -3.12 2.50 -12.13
CA GLN A 160 -1.97 2.83 -12.98
C GLN A 160 -0.63 2.41 -12.36
N ARG A 161 -0.46 2.50 -11.04
CA ARG A 161 0.78 2.11 -10.35
C ARG A 161 0.93 0.60 -10.39
N ASP A 162 -0.18 -0.12 -10.19
CA ASP A 162 -0.23 -1.57 -10.28
C ASP A 162 0.03 -2.04 -11.71
N TRP A 163 -0.53 -1.35 -12.70
CA TRP A 163 -0.28 -1.63 -14.12
C TRP A 163 1.21 -1.53 -14.48
N GLU A 164 1.88 -0.44 -14.07
CA GLU A 164 3.29 -0.22 -14.36
C GLU A 164 4.17 -1.28 -13.67
N PHE A 165 3.86 -1.61 -12.41
CA PHE A 165 4.56 -2.64 -11.67
C PHE A 165 4.36 -4.02 -12.31
N ALA A 166 3.11 -4.38 -12.61
CA ALA A 166 2.77 -5.65 -13.25
C ALA A 166 3.42 -5.79 -14.63
N THR A 167 3.43 -4.72 -15.43
CA THR A 167 4.08 -4.70 -16.75
C THR A 167 5.58 -4.91 -16.63
N LYS A 168 6.23 -4.22 -15.69
CA LYS A 168 7.68 -4.34 -15.44
C LYS A 168 8.09 -5.75 -15.01
N TYR A 169 7.28 -6.39 -14.17
CA TYR A 169 7.58 -7.70 -13.59
C TYR A 169 6.83 -8.87 -14.27
N ASN A 170 6.14 -8.60 -15.38
CA ASN A 170 5.36 -9.57 -16.14
C ASN A 170 4.33 -10.35 -15.27
N LEU A 171 3.64 -9.62 -14.39
CA LEU A 171 2.57 -10.15 -13.54
C LEU A 171 1.22 -10.16 -14.28
N PRO A 172 0.27 -11.01 -13.87
CA PRO A 172 -1.03 -11.09 -14.52
C PRO A 172 -1.80 -9.76 -14.44
N ILE A 173 -2.51 -9.43 -15.52
CA ILE A 173 -3.40 -8.26 -15.61
C ILE A 173 -4.79 -8.76 -15.99
N LYS A 174 -5.79 -8.49 -15.15
CA LYS A 174 -7.15 -9.03 -15.28
C LYS A 174 -8.20 -7.92 -15.28
N THR A 175 -8.86 -7.73 -16.42
CA THR A 175 -9.96 -6.75 -16.56
C THR A 175 -11.24 -7.26 -15.89
N VAL A 176 -11.93 -6.36 -15.18
CA VAL A 176 -13.16 -6.64 -14.41
C VAL A 176 -14.18 -5.49 -14.42
N ILE A 177 -13.87 -4.40 -15.11
CA ILE A 177 -14.73 -3.23 -15.39
C ILE A 177 -14.56 -2.92 -16.87
#